data_AF-A0A2S2B4K6-F1
#
_entry.id   AF-A0A2S2B4K6-F1
#
_cell.length_a   1.000
_cell.length_b   1.000
_cell.length_c   1.000
_cell.angle_alpha   90.00
_cell.angle_beta   90.00
_cell.angle_gamma   90.00
#
_symmetry.space_group_name_H-M   'P 1'
#
loop_
_entity.id
_entity.type
_entity.pdbx_description
1 polymer ?
#
loop_
_entity_poly.entity_id
_entity_poly.type
_entity_poly.pdbx_seq_one_letter_code
_entity_poly.pdbx_strand_id
1 'polypeptide(L)'
;SESQRGYGQSSGSTSQLAFGAGQSAGASLTGALNSPVGLRSGSAASRINQLASSVTNAVGPNGVDANALARSLQSSFSALRSSGMSSGDAKVEVLLETIVSLLQLLSNTQIRGVNPATASSVANSAARSFELILA
;
A
#
# COMPACT_ATOMS: atom_id res chain seq x y z
N SER A 1 42.59 36.68 -18.13
CA SER A 1 41.97 35.34 -18.09
C SER A 1 42.03 34.87 -16.64
N GLU A 2 41.10 35.20 -15.75
CA GLU A 2 39.77 34.55 -15.59
C GLU A 2 39.94 33.03 -15.43
N SER A 3 39.49 32.33 -14.37
CA SER A 3 38.40 32.59 -13.41
C SER A 3 38.56 31.80 -12.08
N GLN A 4 37.93 32.34 -11.03
CA GLN A 4 37.52 31.69 -9.76
C GLN A 4 36.75 30.36 -9.99
N ARG A 5 36.82 29.42 -9.02
CA ARG A 5 35.71 28.66 -8.35
C ARG A 5 36.33 27.93 -7.14
N GLY A 6 35.79 27.84 -5.92
CA GLY A 6 34.46 28.10 -5.38
C GLY A 6 34.20 27.03 -4.31
N TYR A 7 34.00 27.44 -3.05
CA TYR A 7 33.55 26.58 -1.96
C TYR A 7 32.11 26.09 -2.23
N GLY A 8 31.77 24.85 -1.85
CA GLY A 8 30.41 24.30 -1.91
C GLY A 8 30.40 22.83 -1.46
N GLN A 9 30.39 22.53 -0.16
CA GLN A 9 29.21 22.30 0.68
C GLN A 9 28.45 21.00 0.37
N SER A 10 28.56 20.09 1.34
CA SER A 10 27.68 18.97 1.72
C SER A 10 26.43 18.77 0.87
N SER A 11 26.29 17.57 0.30
CA SER A 11 24.99 17.00 -0.02
C SER A 11 24.95 15.60 0.56
N GLY A 12 24.16 15.44 1.61
CA GLY A 12 23.99 14.20 2.35
C GLY A 12 23.51 13.10 1.42
N SER A 13 24.22 11.97 1.48
CA SER A 13 23.82 10.70 0.88
C SER A 13 22.47 10.30 1.45
N THR A 14 21.39 10.61 0.75
CA THR A 14 20.09 10.01 1.03
C THR A 14 20.17 8.59 0.50
N SER A 15 20.13 7.59 1.39
CA SER A 15 20.19 6.17 1.04
C SER A 15 19.03 5.82 0.11
N GLN A 16 19.31 5.81 -1.18
CA GLN A 16 18.38 5.39 -2.22
C GLN A 16 18.33 3.86 -2.19
N LEU A 17 17.25 3.31 -1.63
CA LEU A 17 16.96 1.87 -1.69
C LEU A 17 16.71 1.51 -3.16
N ALA A 18 17.75 1.06 -3.86
CA ALA A 18 17.69 0.63 -5.23
C ALA A 18 17.08 -0.78 -5.31
N PHE A 19 15.77 -0.85 -5.53
CA PHE A 19 15.13 -2.03 -6.10
C PHE A 19 15.26 -1.95 -7.63
N GLY A 20 15.61 -3.09 -8.27
CA GLY A 20 16.06 -3.19 -9.65
C GLY A 20 15.32 -2.32 -10.67
N ALA A 21 16.10 -1.55 -11.43
CA ALA A 21 15.62 -0.64 -12.46
C ALA A 21 15.15 -1.40 -13.71
N GLY A 22 13.91 -1.86 -13.70
CA GLY A 22 13.06 -1.77 -14.89
C GLY A 22 12.44 -0.37 -14.90
N GLN A 23 12.50 0.35 -16.03
CA GLN A 23 11.93 1.68 -16.23
C GLN A 23 10.44 1.73 -15.85
N SER A 24 10.19 1.91 -14.56
CA SER A 24 8.88 2.15 -13.98
C SER A 24 8.75 3.66 -13.99
N ALA A 25 7.71 4.20 -14.61
CA ALA A 25 7.23 5.52 -14.22
C ALA A 25 7.04 5.45 -12.70
N GLY A 26 7.97 6.04 -11.95
CA GLY A 26 8.20 5.70 -10.55
C GLY A 26 6.93 5.95 -9.76
N ALA A 27 6.41 4.91 -9.12
CA ALA A 27 5.34 5.07 -8.14
C ALA A 27 5.82 6.10 -7.11
N SER A 28 5.07 7.19 -6.97
CA SER A 28 5.46 8.28 -6.09
C SER A 28 4.49 8.31 -4.93
N LEU A 29 4.99 8.12 -3.70
CA LEU A 29 4.17 8.29 -2.49
C LEU A 29 3.52 9.67 -2.47
N THR A 30 4.26 10.70 -2.90
CA THR A 30 3.75 12.07 -3.03
C THR A 30 2.65 12.17 -4.10
N GLY A 31 2.77 11.42 -5.20
CA GLY A 31 1.74 11.37 -6.25
C GLY A 31 0.45 10.71 -5.77
N ALA A 32 0.56 9.58 -5.09
CA ALA A 32 -0.57 8.86 -4.49
C ALA A 32 -1.30 9.73 -3.45
N LEU A 33 -0.55 10.32 -2.49
CA LEU A 33 -1.12 11.13 -1.39
C LEU A 33 -1.75 12.46 -1.83
N ASN A 34 -1.30 13.04 -2.93
CA ASN A 34 -1.87 14.28 -3.49
C ASN A 34 -2.94 14.03 -4.55
N SER A 35 -3.23 12.76 -4.87
CA SER A 35 -4.25 12.44 -5.84
C SER A 35 -5.63 12.89 -5.36
N PRO A 36 -6.46 13.50 -6.23
CA PRO A 36 -7.82 13.91 -5.87
C PRO A 36 -8.72 12.72 -5.48
N VAL A 37 -8.31 11.50 -5.82
CA VAL A 37 -9.00 10.26 -5.46
C VAL A 37 -8.22 9.38 -4.48
N GLY A 38 -7.05 9.83 -4.00
CA GLY A 38 -6.21 9.08 -3.05
C GLY A 38 -6.75 9.12 -1.62
N LEU A 39 -5.95 8.71 -0.64
CA LEU A 39 -6.35 8.42 0.75
C LEU A 39 -7.10 9.56 1.43
N ARG A 40 -6.79 10.80 1.04
CA ARG A 40 -7.37 12.03 1.61
C ARG A 40 -8.74 12.37 1.00
N SER A 41 -9.18 11.63 -0.02
CA SER A 41 -10.44 11.85 -0.72
C SER A 41 -11.62 11.17 -0.02
N GLY A 42 -12.84 11.69 -0.23
CA GLY A 42 -14.06 11.05 0.25
C GLY A 42 -14.31 9.67 -0.39
N SER A 43 -13.86 9.47 -1.64
CA SER A 43 -13.96 8.20 -2.34
C SER A 43 -13.10 7.10 -1.69
N ALA A 44 -11.96 7.46 -1.11
CA ALA A 44 -11.10 6.52 -0.38
C ALA A 44 -11.79 5.99 0.87
N ALA A 45 -12.55 6.81 1.60
CA ALA A 45 -13.29 6.35 2.78
C ALA A 45 -14.26 5.20 2.46
N SER A 46 -14.94 5.28 1.30
CA SER A 46 -15.84 4.20 0.85
C SER A 46 -15.09 2.92 0.52
N ARG A 47 -13.95 3.02 -0.17
CA ARG A 47 -13.09 1.87 -0.47
C ARG A 47 -12.51 1.25 0.79
N ILE A 48 -12.08 2.06 1.75
CA ILE A 48 -11.54 1.60 3.04
C ILE A 48 -12.61 0.85 3.84
N ASN A 49 -13.85 1.32 3.90
CA ASN A 49 -14.93 0.63 4.59
C ASN A 49 -15.24 -0.74 3.96
N GLN A 50 -15.21 -0.83 2.63
CA GLN A 50 -15.35 -2.09 1.91
C GLN A 50 -14.16 -3.03 2.17
N LEU A 51 -12.94 -2.50 2.18
CA LEU A 51 -11.73 -3.24 2.51
C LEU A 51 -11.76 -3.77 3.95
N ALA A 52 -12.16 -2.97 4.94
CA ALA A 52 -12.25 -3.39 6.34
C ALA A 52 -13.24 -4.56 6.52
N SER A 53 -14.39 -4.48 5.85
CA SER A 53 -15.37 -5.58 5.83
C SER A 53 -14.79 -6.84 5.19
N SER A 54 -14.06 -6.67 4.10
CA SER A 54 -13.46 -7.78 3.36
C SER A 54 -12.31 -8.43 4.13
N VAL A 55 -11.46 -7.64 4.80
CA VAL A 55 -10.39 -8.12 5.68
C VAL A 55 -10.97 -8.91 6.83
N THR A 56 -12.05 -8.42 7.45
CA THR A 56 -12.73 -9.15 8.54
C THR A 56 -13.22 -10.52 8.08
N ASN A 57 -13.73 -10.62 6.85
CA ASN A 57 -14.18 -11.89 6.27
C ASN A 57 -13.03 -12.78 5.79
N ALA A 58 -11.89 -12.19 5.41
CA ALA A 58 -10.73 -12.93 4.92
C ALA A 58 -9.84 -13.45 6.07
N VAL A 59 -9.88 -12.82 7.24
CA VAL A 59 -9.11 -13.25 8.42
C VAL A 59 -9.89 -14.30 9.20
N GLY A 60 -9.32 -15.49 9.33
CA GLY A 60 -9.90 -16.60 10.09
C GLY A 60 -8.89 -17.25 11.03
N PRO A 61 -9.31 -18.32 11.73
CA PRO A 61 -8.46 -19.04 12.69
C PRO A 61 -7.16 -19.60 12.08
N ASN A 62 -7.16 -19.84 10.77
CA ASN A 62 -6.04 -20.42 10.02
C ASN A 62 -5.18 -19.39 9.27
N GLY A 63 -5.38 -18.09 9.53
CA GLY A 63 -4.67 -17.00 8.86
C GLY A 63 -5.58 -16.22 7.91
N VAL A 64 -5.05 -15.81 6.76
CA VAL A 64 -5.75 -14.95 5.79
C VAL A 64 -6.11 -15.75 4.55
N ASP A 65 -7.38 -15.71 4.13
CA ASP A 65 -7.79 -16.19 2.80
C ASP A 65 -7.29 -15.20 1.74
N ALA A 66 -6.20 -15.61 1.07
CA ALA A 66 -5.54 -14.77 0.09
C ALA A 66 -6.41 -14.45 -1.14
N ASN A 67 -7.34 -15.34 -1.51
CA ASN A 67 -8.20 -15.12 -2.66
C ASN A 67 -9.30 -14.12 -2.34
N ALA A 68 -9.89 -14.22 -1.13
CA ALA A 68 -10.89 -13.28 -0.67
C ALA A 68 -10.31 -11.86 -0.54
N LEU A 69 -9.11 -11.75 0.05
CA LEU A 69 -8.42 -10.48 0.16
C LEU A 69 -8.03 -9.93 -1.22
N ALA A 70 -7.45 -10.75 -2.10
CA ALA A 70 -7.07 -10.35 -3.46
C ALA A 70 -8.25 -9.77 -4.25
N ARG A 71 -9.43 -10.39 -4.23
CA ARG A 71 -10.63 -9.86 -4.93
C ARG A 71 -10.99 -8.44 -4.46
N SER A 72 -10.83 -8.19 -3.18
CA SER A 72 -11.15 -6.91 -2.56
C SER A 72 -10.13 -5.84 -2.94
N LEU A 73 -8.85 -6.21 -2.91
CA LEU A 73 -7.75 -5.36 -3.38
C LEU A 73 -7.88 -5.05 -4.87
N GLN A 74 -8.26 -6.03 -5.70
CA GLN A 74 -8.51 -5.86 -7.13
C GLN A 74 -9.60 -4.83 -7.39
N SER A 75 -10.69 -4.85 -6.61
CA SER A 75 -11.76 -3.85 -6.73
C SER A 75 -11.26 -2.44 -6.46
N SER A 76 -10.52 -2.22 -5.35
CA SER A 76 -9.90 -0.91 -5.06
C SER A 76 -8.93 -0.48 -6.17
N PHE A 77 -8.07 -1.40 -6.62
CA PHE A 77 -7.11 -1.13 -7.69
C PHE A 77 -7.81 -0.72 -8.99
N SER A 78 -8.84 -1.47 -9.42
CA SER A 78 -9.61 -1.15 -10.61
C SER A 78 -10.32 0.20 -10.51
N ALA A 79 -10.83 0.57 -9.33
CA ALA A 79 -11.46 1.88 -9.11
C ALA A 79 -10.45 3.03 -9.26
N LEU A 80 -9.25 2.89 -8.67
CA LEU A 80 -8.16 3.86 -8.78
C LEU A 80 -7.64 3.98 -10.22
N ARG A 81 -7.49 2.85 -10.92
CA ARG A 81 -7.09 2.85 -12.33
C ARG A 81 -8.13 3.54 -13.22
N SER A 82 -9.41 3.31 -12.95
CA SER A 82 -10.51 3.90 -13.72
C SER A 82 -10.63 5.42 -13.49
N SER A 83 -10.11 5.95 -12.38
CA SER A 83 -10.06 7.40 -12.15
C SER A 83 -8.87 8.10 -12.84
N GLY A 84 -8.07 7.37 -13.62
CA GLY A 84 -6.88 7.90 -14.29
C GLY A 84 -5.60 7.88 -13.45
N MET A 85 -5.61 7.30 -12.24
CA MET A 85 -4.38 7.13 -11.45
C MET A 85 -3.41 6.18 -12.17
N SER A 86 -2.11 6.49 -12.14
CA SER A 86 -1.09 5.61 -12.72
C SER A 86 -1.11 4.22 -12.07
N SER A 87 -0.63 3.19 -12.76
CA SER A 87 -0.55 1.85 -12.17
C SER A 87 0.28 1.87 -10.89
N GLY A 88 1.48 2.46 -10.92
CA GLY A 88 2.37 2.54 -9.77
C GLY A 88 1.74 3.25 -8.57
N ASP A 89 1.13 4.41 -8.78
CA ASP A 89 0.47 5.16 -7.70
C ASP A 89 -0.75 4.40 -7.17
N ALA A 90 -1.51 3.72 -8.03
CA ALA A 90 -2.63 2.88 -7.60
C ALA A 90 -2.18 1.69 -6.75
N LYS A 91 -1.02 1.07 -7.06
CA LYS A 91 -0.45 0.02 -6.20
C LYS A 91 -0.10 0.56 -4.81
N VAL A 92 0.52 1.75 -4.74
CA VAL A 92 0.84 2.43 -3.48
C VAL A 92 -0.44 2.77 -2.71
N GLU A 93 -1.45 3.31 -3.39
CA GLU A 93 -2.69 3.73 -2.76
C GLU A 93 -3.49 2.56 -2.19
N VAL A 94 -3.57 1.42 -2.90
CA VAL A 94 -4.18 0.19 -2.38
C VAL A 94 -3.48 -0.30 -1.11
N LEU A 95 -2.15 -0.22 -1.05
CA LEU A 95 -1.39 -0.59 0.16
C LEU A 95 -1.74 0.35 1.33
N LEU A 96 -1.77 1.66 1.09
CA LEU A 96 -2.12 2.64 2.11
C LEU A 96 -3.57 2.46 2.60
N GLU A 97 -4.53 2.28 1.71
CA GLU A 97 -5.93 1.98 2.05
C GLU A 97 -6.05 0.71 2.88
N THR A 98 -5.29 -0.33 2.53
CA THR A 98 -5.28 -1.59 3.29
C THR A 98 -4.76 -1.36 4.71
N ILE A 99 -3.66 -0.63 4.88
CA ILE A 99 -3.12 -0.28 6.19
C ILE A 99 -4.14 0.52 7.01
N VAL A 100 -4.77 1.52 6.41
CA VAL A 100 -5.79 2.32 7.11
C VAL A 100 -7.00 1.46 7.50
N SER A 101 -7.44 0.54 6.64
CA SER A 101 -8.55 -0.39 6.96
C SER A 101 -8.21 -1.29 8.16
N LEU A 102 -6.98 -1.78 8.24
CA LEU A 102 -6.48 -2.59 9.36
C LEU A 102 -6.42 -1.77 10.64
N LEU A 103 -5.94 -0.52 10.59
CA LEU A 103 -5.90 0.37 11.75
C LEU A 103 -7.31 0.66 12.28
N GLN A 104 -8.29 0.87 11.39
CA GLN A 104 -9.69 1.05 11.78
C GLN A 104 -10.27 -0.20 12.43
N LEU A 105 -9.97 -1.38 11.88
CA LEU A 105 -10.39 -2.65 12.47
C LEU A 105 -9.78 -2.84 13.87
N LEU A 106 -8.48 -2.61 14.02
CA LEU A 106 -7.77 -2.71 15.31
C LEU A 106 -8.30 -1.73 16.34
N SER A 107 -8.69 -0.51 15.94
CA SER A 107 -9.31 0.48 16.82
C SER A 107 -10.64 0.01 17.42
N ASN A 108 -11.31 -0.96 16.79
CA ASN A 108 -12.60 -1.50 17.22
C ASN A 108 -12.49 -2.96 17.73
N THR A 109 -11.29 -3.53 17.75
CA THR A 109 -11.07 -4.93 18.13
C THR A 109 -10.44 -5.02 19.51
N GLN A 110 -11.02 -5.82 20.41
CA GLN A 110 -10.36 -6.15 21.66
C GLN A 110 -9.23 -7.16 21.42
N ILE A 111 -7.98 -6.71 21.55
CA ILE A 111 -6.80 -7.55 21.39
C ILE A 111 -6.59 -8.36 22.68
N ARG A 112 -6.83 -9.68 22.61
CA ARG A 112 -6.69 -10.61 23.76
C ARG A 112 -5.33 -11.31 23.81
N GLY A 113 -4.50 -11.12 22.78
CA GLY A 113 -3.20 -11.73 22.63
C GLY A 113 -2.77 -11.78 21.15
N VAL A 114 -1.50 -12.05 20.92
CA VAL A 114 -0.92 -12.24 19.58
C VAL A 114 -0.39 -13.67 19.50
N ASN A 115 -0.68 -14.38 18.41
CA ASN A 115 -0.12 -15.71 18.16
C ASN A 115 1.10 -15.60 17.22
N PRO A 116 2.34 -15.66 17.74
CA PRO A 116 3.53 -15.55 16.91
C PRO A 116 3.72 -16.76 15.98
N ALA A 117 3.15 -17.93 16.32
CA ALA A 117 3.29 -19.13 15.51
C ALA A 117 2.59 -19.01 14.14
N THR A 118 1.58 -18.15 14.02
CA THR A 118 0.85 -17.90 12.76
C THR A 118 1.43 -16.76 11.94
N ALA A 119 2.42 -16.01 12.46
CA ALA A 119 2.92 -14.79 11.83
C ALA A 119 3.41 -15.01 10.39
N SER A 120 4.22 -16.05 10.16
CA SER A 120 4.75 -16.37 8.83
C SER A 120 3.63 -16.74 7.85
N SER A 121 2.66 -17.55 8.26
CA SER A 121 1.54 -17.95 7.41
C SER A 121 0.62 -16.77 7.06
N VAL A 122 0.38 -15.87 8.01
CA VAL A 122 -0.36 -14.63 7.79
C VAL A 122 0.38 -13.71 6.81
N ALA A 123 1.69 -13.51 7.02
CA ALA A 123 2.52 -12.69 6.14
C ALA A 123 2.57 -13.24 4.71
N ASN A 124 2.77 -14.55 4.54
CA ASN A 124 2.79 -15.20 3.22
C ASN A 124 1.43 -15.09 2.51
N SER A 125 0.33 -15.23 3.25
CA SER A 125 -1.02 -15.10 2.67
C SER A 125 -1.33 -13.68 2.24
N ALA A 126 -0.93 -12.68 3.05
CA ALA A 126 -1.04 -11.28 2.69
C ALA A 126 -0.18 -10.96 1.45
N ALA A 127 1.09 -11.38 1.43
CA ALA A 127 1.99 -11.19 0.29
C ALA A 127 1.40 -11.79 -0.99
N ARG A 128 0.93 -13.03 -0.94
CA ARG A 128 0.26 -13.70 -2.08
C ARG A 128 -0.97 -12.94 -2.57
N SER A 129 -1.75 -12.34 -1.67
CA SER A 129 -2.93 -11.53 -2.05
C SER A 129 -2.54 -10.33 -2.89
N PHE A 130 -1.45 -9.66 -2.53
CA PHE A 130 -0.91 -8.54 -3.28
C PHE A 130 -0.23 -9.00 -4.58
N GLU A 131 0.49 -10.11 -4.59
CA GLU A 131 1.07 -10.67 -5.82
C GLU A 131 -0.01 -10.98 -6.88
N LEU A 132 -1.18 -11.49 -6.47
CA LEU A 132 -2.27 -11.82 -7.38
C LEU A 132 -2.85 -10.60 -8.12
N ILE A 133 -2.65 -9.38 -7.60
CA ILE A 133 -3.30 -8.17 -8.14
C ILE A 133 -2.31 -7.04 -8.51
N LEU A 134 -1.11 -7.06 -7.92
CA LEU A 134 -0.06 -6.04 -8.09
C LEU A 134 1.16 -6.58 -8.83
N ALA A 135 1.16 -7.83 -9.33
CA ALA A 135 2.21 -8.30 -10.24
C ALA A 135 2.26 -7.47 -11.54
#